data_AF-A0A947H710-F1
#
_entry.id   AF-A0A947H710-F1
#
_cell.length_a   1.000
_cell.length_b   1.000
_cell.length_c   1.000
_cell.angle_alpha   90.00
_cell.angle_beta   90.00
_cell.angle_gamma   90.00
#
_symmetry.space_group_name_H-M   'P 1'
#
loop_
_entity.id
_entity.type
_entity.pdbx_description
1 polymer ?
#
loop_
_entity_poly.entity_id
_entity_poly.type
_entity_poly.pdbx_seq_one_letter_code
_entity_poly.pdbx_strand_id
1 'polypeptide(L)'
;MEFRIKLRAHARPAVGLVGLTLGLSCWGLMGLGATFSAWAWGNNPPLEADDKLKKIVGSIAYSELLSYRKQFQAVKTQDDWYKSLQSARNLSPKLSPPLSQLHQAAWNRPLSKQLDFSWLEPLTPGLKPRLVAEGTELILALHYPTFAKLAKLTPETSDDQLMALLQKAWGEYSTNWPQWSAQTWDYGGCTHLGSGLHLQLWQEQLRLQQWAPLFASELKSLRSELLEDILVTRSFCRPQSQVLSELNLFLKAKGLSPLEIQSLKNRAESLQAGKNMEFNCLQEMGKCNFGA
;
A
#
# COMPACT_ATOMS: atom_id res chain seq x y z
N MET A 1 -6.24 24.91 -54.19
CA MET A 1 -6.41 24.42 -52.81
C MET A 1 -6.99 25.56 -51.99
N GLU A 2 -8.31 25.57 -51.79
CA GLU A 2 -8.99 26.51 -50.90
C GLU A 2 -9.72 25.70 -49.84
N PHE A 3 -9.21 25.73 -48.60
CA PHE A 3 -9.89 25.17 -47.44
C PHE A 3 -10.70 26.28 -46.76
N ARG A 4 -12.03 26.21 -46.87
CA ARG A 4 -12.95 27.08 -46.11
C ARG A 4 -13.21 26.51 -44.73
N ILE A 5 -12.81 27.26 -43.70
CA ILE A 5 -13.14 27.03 -42.28
C ILE A 5 -14.57 27.52 -42.04
N LYS A 6 -15.46 26.65 -41.55
CA LYS A 6 -16.78 27.04 -41.00
C LYS A 6 -16.70 27.07 -39.48
N LEU A 7 -16.74 28.27 -38.91
CA LEU A 7 -16.99 28.52 -37.48
C LEU A 7 -18.49 28.37 -37.20
N ARG A 8 -18.87 27.52 -36.25
CA ARG A 8 -20.22 27.53 -35.64
C ARG A 8 -20.13 28.16 -34.25
N ALA A 9 -20.79 29.30 -34.10
CA ALA A 9 -21.14 29.90 -32.83
C ALA A 9 -22.40 29.21 -32.27
N HIS A 10 -22.39 28.85 -30.99
CA HIS A 10 -23.62 28.56 -30.25
C HIS A 10 -23.78 29.54 -29.10
N ALA A 11 -24.93 30.21 -29.13
CA ALA A 11 -25.39 31.23 -28.21
C ALA A 11 -25.80 30.63 -26.86
N ARG A 12 -25.60 31.42 -25.80
CA ARG A 12 -26.20 31.24 -24.48
C ARG A 12 -27.61 31.83 -24.47
N PRO A 13 -28.58 31.28 -23.74
CA PRO A 13 -29.75 32.05 -23.31
C PRO A 13 -29.56 32.63 -21.90
N ALA A 14 -30.13 33.82 -21.74
CA ALA A 14 -30.21 34.63 -20.52
C ALA A 14 -31.19 34.02 -19.50
N VAL A 15 -30.83 34.01 -18.21
CA VAL A 15 -31.34 34.89 -17.13
C VAL A 15 -32.87 34.96 -17.05
N GLY A 16 -33.42 34.23 -16.08
CA GLY A 16 -34.72 34.50 -15.47
C GLY A 16 -34.55 34.69 -13.97
N LEU A 17 -34.67 35.94 -13.51
CA LEU A 17 -34.83 36.31 -12.11
C LEU A 17 -36.27 36.00 -11.68
N VAL A 18 -36.44 35.19 -10.64
CA VAL A 18 -37.60 35.28 -9.74
C VAL A 18 -37.07 35.16 -8.32
N GLY A 19 -37.22 36.25 -7.58
CA GLY A 19 -36.93 36.30 -6.15
C GLY A 19 -38.02 35.58 -5.37
N LEU A 20 -37.60 34.84 -4.35
CA LEU A 20 -38.39 34.68 -3.13
C LEU A 20 -37.42 34.65 -1.95
N THR A 21 -37.42 35.76 -1.22
CA THR A 21 -36.80 35.93 0.08
C THR A 21 -37.64 35.21 1.13
N LEU A 22 -37.10 34.15 1.73
CA LEU A 22 -37.47 33.72 3.08
C LEU A 22 -36.17 33.51 3.87
N GLY A 23 -35.93 34.44 4.78
CA GLY A 23 -34.87 34.36 5.74
C GLY A 23 -35.16 33.26 6.76
N LEU A 24 -34.17 32.40 6.97
CA LEU A 24 -34.01 31.61 8.17
C LEU A 24 -32.52 31.64 8.52
N SER A 25 -32.20 32.56 9.43
CA SER A 25 -30.93 32.63 10.15
C SER A 25 -30.72 31.33 10.93
N CYS A 26 -29.89 30.44 10.39
CA CYS A 26 -29.36 29.30 11.13
C CYS A 26 -27.94 29.63 11.60
N TRP A 27 -27.85 30.57 12.54
CA TRP A 27 -26.70 30.71 13.42
C TRP A 27 -26.94 29.80 14.62
N GLY A 28 -26.22 28.69 14.69
CA GLY A 28 -26.25 27.84 15.87
C GLY A 28 -25.97 26.38 15.58
N LEU A 29 -24.69 26.03 15.45
CA LEU A 29 -24.06 24.77 15.91
C LEU A 29 -22.61 24.69 15.41
N MET A 30 -21.82 25.75 15.68
CA MET A 30 -20.38 25.59 15.83
C MET A 30 -20.15 25.21 17.30
N GLY A 31 -19.87 23.94 17.57
CA GLY A 31 -19.65 23.51 18.96
C GLY A 31 -19.78 22.02 19.25
N LEU A 32 -19.51 21.14 18.29
CA LEU A 32 -19.13 19.76 18.61
C LEU A 32 -17.74 19.55 18.03
N GLY A 33 -16.78 20.12 18.75
CA GLY A 33 -15.37 19.94 18.49
C GLY A 33 -15.05 18.46 18.40
N ALA A 34 -14.29 18.10 17.37
CA ALA A 34 -13.69 16.81 17.23
C ALA A 34 -12.77 16.52 18.42
N THR A 35 -13.33 16.05 19.53
CA THR A 35 -12.59 15.28 20.54
C THR A 35 -12.52 13.82 20.06
N PHE A 36 -12.12 13.62 18.80
CA PHE A 36 -11.72 12.31 18.34
C PHE A 36 -10.28 12.08 18.84
N SER A 37 -10.17 11.26 19.88
CA SER A 37 -9.04 10.36 20.14
C SER A 37 -7.71 10.93 20.67
N ALA A 38 -7.75 11.71 21.77
CA ALA A 38 -6.67 11.58 22.76
C ALA A 38 -6.73 10.20 23.49
N TRP A 39 -7.92 9.61 23.56
CA TRP A 39 -8.19 8.33 24.24
C TRP A 39 -7.77 7.06 23.46
N ALA A 40 -7.51 7.14 22.15
CA ALA A 40 -7.13 5.94 21.38
C ALA A 40 -5.64 5.57 21.51
N TRP A 41 -4.79 6.49 21.97
CA TRP A 41 -3.33 6.30 22.00
C TRP A 41 -2.65 6.79 23.30
N GLY A 42 -3.43 7.34 24.24
CA GLY A 42 -2.93 7.98 25.46
C GLY A 42 -2.88 7.08 26.70
N ASN A 43 -3.37 5.83 26.63
CA ASN A 43 -3.18 4.88 27.72
C ASN A 43 -1.75 4.36 27.66
N ASN A 44 -0.93 4.78 28.61
CA ASN A 44 0.36 4.12 28.82
C ASN A 44 0.07 2.62 29.03
N PRO A 45 0.67 1.74 28.23
CA PRO A 45 0.55 0.31 28.45
C PRO A 45 1.03 -0.02 29.87
N PRO A 46 0.55 -1.12 30.47
CA PRO A 46 1.02 -1.55 31.80
C PRO A 46 2.56 -1.62 31.79
N LEU A 47 3.21 -1.11 32.84
CA LEU A 47 4.68 -1.11 32.95
C LEU A 47 5.29 -2.50 32.70
N GLU A 48 4.58 -3.55 33.10
CA GLU A 48 4.95 -4.95 32.88
C GLU A 48 5.10 -5.31 31.39
N ALA A 49 4.28 -4.73 30.51
CA ALA A 49 4.31 -5.00 29.06
C ALA A 49 5.52 -4.34 28.38
N ASP A 50 5.86 -3.11 28.79
CA ASP A 50 7.05 -2.40 28.35
C ASP A 50 8.34 -3.14 28.79
N ASP A 51 8.43 -3.56 30.05
CA ASP A 51 9.57 -4.34 30.56
C ASP A 51 9.71 -5.70 29.87
N LYS A 52 8.58 -6.39 29.65
CA LYS A 52 8.53 -7.64 28.88
C LYS A 52 9.06 -7.42 27.46
N LEU A 53 8.60 -6.38 26.76
CA LEU A 53 9.05 -6.09 25.39
C LEU A 53 10.54 -5.81 25.35
N LYS A 54 11.03 -4.92 26.24
CA LYS A 54 12.45 -4.58 26.35
C LYS A 54 13.33 -5.80 26.57
N LYS A 55 12.88 -6.75 27.42
CA LYS A 55 13.59 -8.01 27.66
C LYS A 55 13.68 -8.89 26.42
N ILE A 56 12.63 -8.92 25.59
CA ILE A 56 12.58 -9.73 24.37
C ILE A 56 13.44 -9.11 23.26
N VAL A 57 13.24 -7.82 22.95
CA VAL A 57 13.87 -7.17 21.78
C VAL A 57 15.24 -6.55 22.08
N GLY A 58 15.61 -6.46 23.36
CA GLY A 58 16.86 -5.85 23.81
C GLY A 58 16.79 -4.32 23.91
N SER A 59 17.72 -3.74 24.68
CA SER A 59 17.71 -2.31 25.02
C SER A 59 17.85 -1.38 23.82
N ILE A 60 18.63 -1.76 22.80
CA ILE A 60 18.87 -0.92 21.62
C ILE A 60 17.57 -0.76 20.82
N ALA A 61 16.99 -1.86 20.35
CA ALA A 61 15.75 -1.81 19.57
C ALA A 61 14.58 -1.21 20.37
N TYR A 62 14.52 -1.47 21.67
CA TYR A 62 13.53 -0.85 22.55
C TYR A 62 13.71 0.67 22.68
N SER A 63 14.94 1.19 22.76
CA SER A 63 15.19 2.63 22.80
C SER A 63 14.77 3.33 21.49
N GLU A 64 14.97 2.67 20.35
CA GLU A 64 14.48 3.15 19.05
C GLU A 64 12.95 3.14 19.01
N LEU A 65 12.31 2.09 19.55
CA LEU A 65 10.85 2.03 19.69
C LEU A 65 10.30 3.18 20.53
N LEU A 66 10.95 3.54 21.64
CA LEU A 66 10.53 4.69 22.46
C LEU A 66 10.63 6.01 21.68
N SER A 67 11.68 6.17 20.87
CA SER A 67 11.85 7.34 20.00
C SER A 67 10.75 7.38 18.93
N TYR A 68 10.47 6.24 18.31
CA TYR A 68 9.38 6.09 17.35
C TYR A 68 8.01 6.41 17.95
N ARG A 69 7.67 5.92 19.15
CA ARG A 69 6.39 6.21 19.81
C ARG A 69 6.18 7.71 20.02
N LYS A 70 7.22 8.42 20.48
CA LYS A 70 7.18 9.88 20.66
C LYS A 70 6.95 10.59 19.32
N GLN A 71 7.67 10.16 18.28
CA GLN A 71 7.51 10.71 16.93
C GLN A 71 6.11 10.47 16.37
N PHE A 72 5.57 9.27 16.53
CA PHE A 72 4.23 8.91 16.07
C PHE A 72 3.14 9.78 16.72
N GLN A 73 3.26 10.04 18.03
CA GLN A 73 2.34 10.91 18.77
C GLN A 73 2.50 12.39 18.43
N ALA A 74 3.67 12.80 17.95
CA ALA A 74 3.98 14.19 17.63
C ALA A 74 3.66 14.60 16.18
N VAL A 75 3.08 13.70 15.38
CA VAL A 75 2.75 13.98 13.97
C VAL A 75 1.77 15.14 13.85
N LYS A 76 2.18 16.19 13.12
CA LYS A 76 1.35 17.37 12.80
C LYS A 76 1.49 17.83 11.35
N THR A 77 2.55 17.42 10.67
CA THR A 77 2.84 17.78 9.28
C THR A 77 3.03 16.53 8.43
N GLN A 78 2.91 16.64 7.11
CA GLN A 78 3.23 15.57 6.17
C GLN A 78 4.66 15.02 6.35
N ASP A 79 5.64 15.88 6.68
CA ASP A 79 7.03 15.45 6.92
C ASP A 79 7.16 14.63 8.22
N ASP A 80 6.52 15.06 9.31
CA ASP A 80 6.48 14.28 10.55
C ASP A 80 5.84 12.92 10.33
N TRP A 81 4.71 12.91 9.61
CA TRP A 81 4.00 11.69 9.23
C TRP A 81 4.89 10.76 8.42
N TYR A 82 5.57 11.29 7.40
CA TYR A 82 6.41 10.51 6.53
C TYR A 82 7.61 9.92 7.26
N LYS A 83 8.28 10.73 8.09
CA LYS A 83 9.36 10.25 8.95
C LYS A 83 8.86 9.17 9.91
N SER A 84 7.63 9.28 10.44
CA SER A 84 7.03 8.26 11.31
C SER A 84 6.82 6.94 10.55
N LEU A 85 6.32 7.00 9.31
CA LEU A 85 6.21 5.84 8.43
C LEU A 85 7.58 5.18 8.17
N GLN A 86 8.62 5.97 7.88
CA GLN A 86 9.98 5.45 7.68
C GLN A 86 10.53 4.80 8.95
N SER A 87 10.38 5.45 10.11
CA SER A 87 10.81 4.91 11.40
C SER A 87 10.15 3.55 11.67
N ALA A 88 8.85 3.41 11.41
CA ALA A 88 8.14 2.14 11.56
C ALA A 88 8.68 1.04 10.62
N ARG A 89 8.94 1.37 9.34
CA ARG A 89 9.55 0.44 8.38
C ARG A 89 10.91 -0.04 8.83
N ASN A 90 11.75 0.85 9.35
CA ASN A 90 13.09 0.52 9.81
C ASN A 90 13.09 -0.28 11.12
N LEU A 91 12.06 -0.08 11.95
CA LEU A 91 11.93 -0.73 13.25
C LEU A 91 11.34 -2.14 13.15
N SER A 92 10.39 -2.36 12.24
CA SER A 92 9.78 -3.69 11.99
C SER A 92 10.79 -4.84 11.87
N PRO A 93 11.83 -4.80 11.00
CA PRO A 93 12.79 -5.89 10.87
C PRO A 93 13.73 -6.04 12.08
N LYS A 94 13.81 -5.04 12.97
CA LYS A 94 14.58 -5.13 14.22
C LYS A 94 13.79 -5.79 15.34
N LEU A 95 12.48 -5.53 15.40
CA LEU A 95 11.60 -6.08 16.44
C LEU A 95 11.09 -7.49 16.11
N SER A 96 10.87 -7.78 14.83
CA SER A 96 10.24 -9.04 14.39
C SER A 96 11.06 -10.29 14.76
N PRO A 97 12.39 -10.38 14.50
CA PRO A 97 13.15 -11.61 14.74
C PRO A 97 13.10 -12.12 16.19
N PRO A 98 13.38 -11.33 17.24
CA PRO A 98 13.31 -11.82 18.62
C PRO A 98 11.88 -12.21 19.05
N LEU A 99 10.85 -11.51 18.55
CA LEU A 99 9.45 -11.88 18.80
C LEU A 99 9.08 -13.19 18.08
N SER A 100 9.56 -13.38 16.86
CA SER A 100 9.41 -14.63 16.08
C SER A 100 10.09 -15.80 16.77
N GLN A 101 11.29 -15.61 17.33
CA GLN A 101 11.99 -16.64 18.09
C GLN A 101 11.18 -17.08 19.33
N LEU A 102 10.57 -16.13 20.05
CA LEU A 102 9.67 -16.43 21.16
C LEU A 102 8.44 -17.23 20.69
N HIS A 103 7.84 -16.86 19.56
CA HIS A 103 6.72 -17.57 18.95
C HIS A 103 7.09 -19.01 18.56
N GLN A 104 8.19 -19.20 17.84
CA GLN A 104 8.68 -20.52 17.40
C GLN A 104 8.98 -21.44 18.60
N ALA A 105 9.57 -20.90 19.68
CA ALA A 105 9.85 -21.66 20.89
C ALA A 105 8.57 -22.15 21.60
N ALA A 106 7.45 -21.46 21.42
CA ALA A 106 6.14 -21.90 21.89
C ALA A 106 5.47 -22.86 20.90
N TRP A 107 5.57 -22.60 19.60
CA TRP A 107 5.01 -23.43 18.52
C TRP A 107 5.49 -24.88 18.57
N ASN A 108 6.79 -25.10 18.84
CA ASN A 108 7.40 -26.44 18.87
C ASN A 108 7.04 -27.28 20.11
N ARG A 109 6.16 -26.80 21.01
CA ARG A 109 5.77 -27.53 22.22
C ARG A 109 4.47 -28.31 21.98
N PRO A 110 4.42 -29.62 22.30
CA PRO A 110 3.17 -30.38 22.21
C PRO A 110 2.08 -29.72 23.05
N LEU A 111 0.90 -29.47 22.47
CA LEU A 111 -0.29 -28.88 23.13
C LEU A 111 -0.18 -27.40 23.52
N SER A 112 0.73 -26.61 22.93
CA SER A 112 0.79 -25.18 23.23
C SER A 112 -0.38 -24.41 22.61
N LYS A 113 -1.02 -23.55 23.42
CA LYS A 113 -1.86 -22.48 22.88
C LYS A 113 -0.95 -21.49 22.15
N GLN A 114 -1.39 -20.99 21.01
CA GLN A 114 -0.73 -19.88 20.33
C GLN A 114 -0.56 -18.72 21.31
N LEU A 115 0.63 -18.11 21.33
CA LEU A 115 0.89 -16.96 22.18
C LEU A 115 0.02 -15.80 21.73
N ASP A 116 -0.65 -15.15 22.68
CA ASP A 116 -1.33 -13.89 22.41
C ASP A 116 -0.31 -12.74 22.38
N PHE A 117 -0.27 -12.06 21.24
CA PHE A 117 0.57 -10.88 20.98
C PHE A 117 -0.23 -9.57 20.96
N SER A 118 -1.52 -9.58 21.31
CA SER A 118 -2.37 -8.39 21.38
C SER A 118 -1.80 -7.29 22.29
N TRP A 119 -1.05 -7.68 23.33
CA TRP A 119 -0.36 -6.76 24.23
C TRP A 119 0.72 -5.88 23.56
N LEU A 120 1.17 -6.23 22.35
CA LEU A 120 2.11 -5.42 21.57
C LEU A 120 1.44 -4.19 20.93
N GLU A 121 0.15 -4.25 20.63
CA GLU A 121 -0.53 -3.21 19.86
C GLU A 121 -0.42 -1.79 20.44
N PRO A 122 -0.62 -1.56 21.76
CA PRO A 122 -0.43 -0.23 22.35
C PRO A 122 1.05 0.19 22.42
N LEU A 123 1.99 -0.76 22.34
CA LEU A 123 3.43 -0.51 22.42
C LEU A 123 4.02 -0.14 21.06
N THR A 124 3.47 -0.69 19.98
CA THR A 124 3.99 -0.51 18.61
C THR A 124 2.93 0.11 17.70
N PRO A 125 2.54 1.39 17.90
CA PRO A 125 1.50 2.02 17.09
C PRO A 125 1.84 1.91 15.60
N GLY A 126 0.87 1.63 14.74
CA GLY A 126 1.12 1.47 13.30
C GLY A 126 1.79 0.15 12.88
N LEU A 127 2.31 -0.65 13.81
CA LEU A 127 2.84 -1.98 13.58
C LEU A 127 1.94 -3.03 14.24
N LYS A 128 1.61 -4.10 13.53
CA LYS A 128 0.70 -5.13 14.01
C LYS A 128 1.32 -6.52 13.89
N PRO A 129 1.16 -7.38 14.91
CA PRO A 129 1.61 -8.76 14.84
C PRO A 129 0.88 -9.50 13.72
N ARG A 130 1.64 -10.20 12.88
CA ARG A 130 1.15 -11.02 11.77
C ARG A 130 1.92 -12.32 11.76
N LEU A 131 1.20 -13.41 11.54
CA LEU A 131 1.78 -14.72 11.31
C LEU A 131 1.99 -14.91 9.80
N VAL A 132 3.19 -15.32 9.41
CA VAL A 132 3.60 -15.63 8.03
C VAL A 132 4.32 -17.00 8.00
N ALA A 133 4.70 -17.47 6.81
CA ALA A 133 5.34 -18.78 6.61
C ALA A 133 4.55 -19.92 7.30
N GLU A 134 3.30 -20.12 6.86
CA GLU A 134 2.37 -21.10 7.46
C GLU A 134 2.11 -20.91 8.96
N GLY A 135 2.38 -19.71 9.47
CA GLY A 135 2.21 -19.35 10.87
C GLY A 135 3.39 -19.70 11.77
N THR A 136 4.52 -20.12 11.20
CA THR A 136 5.77 -20.39 11.94
C THR A 136 6.56 -19.12 12.25
N GLU A 137 6.33 -18.04 11.52
CA GLU A 137 7.02 -16.77 11.72
C GLU A 137 6.08 -15.66 12.16
N LEU A 138 6.47 -14.95 13.21
CA LEU A 138 5.78 -13.73 13.62
C LEU A 138 6.55 -12.51 13.11
N ILE A 139 5.86 -11.63 12.38
CA ILE A 139 6.38 -10.34 11.97
C ILE A 139 5.53 -9.20 12.55
N LEU A 140 6.15 -8.04 12.72
CA LEU A 140 5.44 -6.78 12.95
C LEU A 140 5.26 -6.06 11.62
N ALA A 141 4.14 -6.29 10.94
CA ALA A 141 3.85 -5.63 9.68
C ALA A 141 3.36 -4.19 9.89
N LEU A 142 3.69 -3.27 8.99
CA LEU A 142 3.04 -1.96 8.95
C LEU A 142 1.56 -2.14 8.67
N HIS A 143 0.73 -1.42 9.39
CA HIS A 143 -0.71 -1.41 9.22
C HIS A 143 -1.14 -0.10 8.55
N TYR A 144 -1.34 -0.13 7.24
CA TYR A 144 -1.64 1.06 6.45
C TYR A 144 -2.92 1.78 6.89
N PRO A 145 -4.01 1.11 7.35
CA PRO A 145 -5.17 1.82 7.90
C PRO A 145 -4.83 2.68 9.13
N THR A 146 -3.87 2.27 9.96
CA THR A 146 -3.40 3.11 11.07
C THR A 146 -2.67 4.35 10.56
N PHE A 147 -1.78 4.20 9.58
CA PHE A 147 -1.08 5.34 8.99
C PHE A 147 -1.99 6.26 8.18
N ALA A 148 -3.03 5.72 7.55
CA ALA A 148 -4.07 6.51 6.89
C ALA A 148 -4.85 7.36 7.90
N LYS A 149 -5.20 6.81 9.07
CA LYS A 149 -5.80 7.60 10.16
C LYS A 149 -4.86 8.68 10.68
N LEU A 150 -3.55 8.38 10.75
CA LEU A 150 -2.54 9.34 11.17
C LEU A 150 -2.34 10.46 10.14
N ALA A 151 -2.40 10.14 8.84
CA ALA A 151 -2.31 11.12 7.74
C ALA A 151 -3.41 12.18 7.84
N LYS A 152 -4.61 11.80 8.26
CA LYS A 152 -5.73 12.74 8.50
C LYS A 152 -5.48 13.79 9.57
N LEU A 153 -4.39 13.69 10.34
CA LEU A 153 -3.99 14.69 11.32
C LEU A 153 -3.09 15.78 10.73
N THR A 154 -2.57 15.58 9.52
CA THR A 154 -1.77 16.58 8.81
C THR A 154 -2.68 17.51 8.00
N PRO A 155 -2.24 18.75 7.69
CA PRO A 155 -3.00 19.66 6.84
C PRO A 155 -2.90 19.32 5.35
N GLU A 156 -1.88 18.59 4.93
CA GLU A 156 -1.70 18.15 3.55
C GLU A 156 -2.61 16.96 3.19
N THR A 157 -2.78 16.68 1.89
CA THR A 157 -3.58 15.52 1.42
C THR A 157 -2.74 14.53 0.61
N SER A 158 -1.44 14.77 0.50
CA SER A 158 -0.51 13.96 -0.25
C SER A 158 -0.28 12.61 0.43
N ASP A 159 -0.09 12.61 1.75
CA ASP A 159 0.05 11.42 2.58
C ASP A 159 -1.20 10.53 2.57
N ASP A 160 -2.39 11.13 2.58
CA ASP A 160 -3.66 10.42 2.36
C ASP A 160 -3.66 9.65 1.04
N GLN A 161 -3.24 10.32 -0.04
CA GLN A 161 -3.21 9.73 -1.37
C GLN A 161 -2.12 8.68 -1.51
N LEU A 162 -0.97 8.87 -0.85
CA LEU A 162 0.05 7.84 -0.74
C LEU A 162 -0.51 6.61 0.01
N MET A 163 -1.22 6.80 1.11
CA MET A 163 -1.82 5.67 1.85
C MET A 163 -2.88 4.94 1.05
N ALA A 164 -3.74 5.64 0.32
CA ALA A 164 -4.69 5.00 -0.59
C ALA A 164 -3.97 4.17 -1.66
N LEU A 165 -2.89 4.71 -2.23
CA LEU A 165 -2.07 4.01 -3.23
C LEU A 165 -1.38 2.76 -2.63
N LEU A 166 -0.75 2.88 -1.46
CA LEU A 166 -0.10 1.74 -0.80
C LEU A 166 -1.12 0.68 -0.37
N GLN A 167 -2.30 1.07 0.10
CA GLN A 167 -3.36 0.12 0.42
C GLN A 167 -3.87 -0.62 -0.81
N LYS A 168 -4.01 0.07 -1.95
CA LYS A 168 -4.35 -0.58 -3.22
C LYS A 168 -3.24 -1.53 -3.68
N ALA A 169 -1.99 -1.16 -3.48
CA ALA A 169 -0.82 -1.94 -3.88
C ALA A 169 -0.61 -3.18 -3.00
N TRP A 170 -0.81 -3.08 -1.69
CA TRP A 170 -0.36 -4.09 -0.72
C TRP A 170 -1.48 -4.64 0.17
N GLY A 171 -2.64 -4.00 0.19
CA GLY A 171 -3.74 -4.31 1.10
C GLY A 171 -3.62 -3.55 2.41
N GLU A 172 -4.15 -4.10 3.51
CA GLU A 172 -4.14 -3.42 4.81
C GLU A 172 -2.76 -3.42 5.50
N TYR A 173 -1.88 -4.33 5.11
CA TYR A 173 -0.59 -4.53 5.77
C TYR A 173 0.56 -4.50 4.77
N SER A 174 1.73 -4.08 5.21
CA SER A 174 2.95 -4.33 4.44
C SER A 174 3.19 -5.83 4.36
N THR A 175 3.33 -6.35 3.15
CA THR A 175 3.49 -7.76 2.87
C THR A 175 4.44 -7.92 1.69
N ASN A 176 5.05 -9.08 1.55
CA ASN A 176 5.85 -9.43 0.37
C ASN A 176 4.97 -9.83 -0.82
N TRP A 177 3.65 -9.95 -0.61
CA TRP A 177 2.68 -10.33 -1.62
C TRP A 177 1.81 -9.14 -2.01
N PRO A 178 2.14 -8.40 -3.08
CA PRO A 178 1.33 -7.28 -3.51
C PRO A 178 -0.05 -7.75 -3.98
N GLN A 179 -1.04 -6.87 -3.94
CA GLN A 179 -2.42 -7.11 -4.39
C GLN A 179 -2.52 -7.41 -5.90
N TRP A 180 -1.48 -7.07 -6.68
CA TRP A 180 -1.38 -7.49 -8.07
C TRP A 180 -0.77 -8.88 -8.25
N SER A 181 -0.61 -9.66 -7.18
CA SER A 181 -0.20 -11.05 -7.21
C SER A 181 -1.16 -11.92 -6.41
N ALA A 182 -1.44 -13.12 -6.90
CA ALA A 182 -2.13 -14.16 -6.15
C ALA A 182 -1.14 -15.24 -5.74
N GLN A 183 -0.98 -15.45 -4.45
CA GLN A 183 -0.22 -16.59 -3.93
C GLN A 183 -1.00 -17.88 -4.19
N THR A 184 -0.42 -18.80 -4.96
CA THR A 184 -1.04 -20.11 -5.26
C THR A 184 -0.38 -21.25 -4.47
N TRP A 185 0.81 -21.01 -3.92
CA TRP A 185 1.58 -21.93 -3.07
C TRP A 185 2.65 -21.17 -2.28
N ASP A 186 3.46 -21.87 -1.47
CA ASP A 186 4.35 -21.24 -0.48
C ASP A 186 5.42 -20.34 -1.09
N TYR A 187 5.89 -20.67 -2.29
CA TYR A 187 7.03 -19.99 -2.92
C TYR A 187 6.66 -19.27 -4.23
N GLY A 188 5.38 -19.16 -4.56
CA GLY A 188 4.99 -18.55 -5.82
C GLY A 188 3.51 -18.35 -6.00
N GLY A 189 3.18 -17.93 -7.21
CA GLY A 189 1.87 -17.39 -7.50
C GLY A 189 1.73 -17.06 -8.97
N CYS A 190 0.71 -16.26 -9.26
CA CYS A 190 0.55 -15.65 -10.56
C CYS A 190 0.35 -14.15 -10.41
N THR A 191 0.78 -13.38 -11.41
CA THR A 191 0.48 -11.95 -11.48
C THR A 191 -0.93 -11.71 -12.00
N HIS A 192 -1.58 -10.67 -11.48
CA HIS A 192 -2.85 -10.15 -11.97
C HIS A 192 -2.71 -9.24 -13.19
N LEU A 193 -1.57 -9.25 -13.91
CA LEU A 193 -1.46 -8.58 -15.19
C LEU A 193 -2.56 -9.10 -16.14
N GLY A 194 -3.23 -8.18 -16.82
CA GLY A 194 -4.48 -8.38 -17.57
C GLY A 194 -5.74 -7.96 -16.81
N SER A 195 -5.65 -7.58 -15.54
CA SER A 195 -6.80 -7.11 -14.74
C SER A 195 -7.06 -5.59 -14.81
N GLY A 196 -6.08 -4.81 -15.27
CA GLY A 196 -6.09 -3.35 -15.22
C GLY A 196 -5.45 -2.75 -13.96
N LEU A 197 -5.13 -3.56 -12.95
CA LEU A 197 -4.59 -3.08 -11.67
C LEU A 197 -3.18 -2.48 -11.83
N HIS A 198 -2.29 -3.09 -12.63
CA HIS A 198 -0.94 -2.56 -12.87
C HIS A 198 -1.00 -1.19 -13.51
N LEU A 199 -1.83 -1.04 -14.55
CA LEU A 199 -2.01 0.24 -15.22
C LEU A 199 -2.62 1.29 -14.29
N GLN A 200 -3.59 0.91 -13.46
CA GLN A 200 -4.18 1.81 -12.49
C GLN A 200 -3.14 2.32 -11.49
N LEU A 201 -2.37 1.42 -10.89
CA LEU A 201 -1.32 1.76 -9.92
C LEU A 201 -0.25 2.65 -10.57
N TRP A 202 0.15 2.34 -11.81
CA TRP A 202 1.07 3.15 -12.61
C TRP A 202 0.58 4.59 -12.79
N GLN A 203 -0.67 4.75 -13.20
CA GLN A 203 -1.24 6.08 -13.42
C GLN A 203 -1.38 6.88 -12.13
N GLU A 204 -1.80 6.22 -11.04
CA GLU A 204 -1.95 6.86 -9.73
C GLU A 204 -0.60 7.30 -9.15
N GLN A 205 0.45 6.47 -9.25
CA GLN A 205 1.79 6.88 -8.80
C GLN A 205 2.34 8.06 -9.60
N LEU A 206 2.14 8.10 -10.93
CA LEU A 206 2.66 9.17 -11.77
C LEU A 206 1.97 10.48 -11.47
N ARG A 207 0.65 10.42 -11.24
CA ARG A 207 -0.11 11.58 -10.78
C ARG A 207 0.46 12.08 -9.47
N LEU A 208 0.67 11.21 -8.48
CA LEU A 208 1.19 11.59 -7.15
C LEU A 208 2.62 12.16 -7.23
N GLN A 209 3.48 11.59 -8.08
CA GLN A 209 4.87 12.01 -8.25
C GLN A 209 5.00 13.47 -8.72
N GLN A 210 4.03 13.98 -9.47
CA GLN A 210 4.07 15.35 -10.01
C GLN A 210 3.97 16.45 -8.96
N TRP A 211 3.35 16.17 -7.80
CA TRP A 211 3.05 17.20 -6.80
C TRP A 211 3.40 16.80 -5.35
N ALA A 212 3.88 15.56 -5.12
CA ALA A 212 4.35 15.10 -3.82
C ALA A 212 5.83 14.63 -3.86
N PRO A 213 6.80 15.55 -4.08
CA PRO A 213 8.22 15.18 -4.19
C PRO A 213 8.80 14.52 -2.94
N LEU A 214 8.21 14.78 -1.76
CA LEU A 214 8.57 14.13 -0.50
C LEU A 214 8.53 12.59 -0.59
N PHE A 215 7.66 12.03 -1.45
CA PHE A 215 7.46 10.59 -1.58
C PHE A 215 8.15 9.97 -2.80
N ALA A 216 9.08 10.70 -3.41
CA ALA A 216 9.73 10.24 -4.65
C ALA A 216 10.39 8.86 -4.50
N SER A 217 10.93 8.55 -3.31
CA SER A 217 11.54 7.24 -3.01
C SER A 217 10.51 6.10 -3.05
N GLU A 218 9.38 6.25 -2.36
CA GLU A 218 8.28 5.26 -2.33
C GLU A 218 7.71 5.01 -3.71
N LEU A 219 7.44 6.08 -4.43
CA LEU A 219 6.84 5.99 -5.77
C LEU A 219 7.82 5.32 -6.73
N LYS A 220 9.12 5.61 -6.60
CA LYS A 220 10.17 4.92 -7.35
C LYS A 220 10.24 3.43 -7.00
N SER A 221 10.14 3.04 -5.73
CA SER A 221 10.12 1.61 -5.34
C SER A 221 8.93 0.89 -5.97
N LEU A 222 7.72 1.44 -5.78
CA LEU A 222 6.49 0.90 -6.36
C LEU A 222 6.57 0.78 -7.89
N ARG A 223 7.17 1.77 -8.56
CA ARG A 223 7.42 1.72 -10.01
C ARG A 223 8.34 0.56 -10.40
N SER A 224 9.47 0.41 -9.72
CA SER A 224 10.43 -0.65 -10.01
C SER A 224 9.77 -2.01 -9.84
N GLU A 225 9.02 -2.21 -8.75
CA GLU A 225 8.35 -3.48 -8.45
C GLU A 225 7.24 -3.82 -9.45
N LEU A 226 6.45 -2.83 -9.88
CA LEU A 226 5.45 -3.02 -10.94
C LEU A 226 6.10 -3.41 -12.28
N LEU A 227 7.21 -2.76 -12.65
CA LEU A 227 7.91 -3.07 -13.89
C LEU A 227 8.60 -4.43 -13.82
N GLU A 228 9.22 -4.75 -12.69
CA GLU A 228 9.84 -6.06 -12.47
C GLU A 228 8.82 -7.18 -12.63
N ASP A 229 7.64 -7.07 -12.00
CA ASP A 229 6.57 -8.06 -12.15
C ASP A 229 6.14 -8.21 -13.62
N ILE A 230 5.89 -7.09 -14.32
CA ILE A 230 5.48 -7.14 -15.75
C ILE A 230 6.56 -7.81 -16.62
N LEU A 231 7.83 -7.48 -16.38
CA LEU A 231 8.94 -7.89 -17.24
C LEU A 231 9.43 -9.32 -16.95
N VAL A 232 9.33 -9.79 -15.71
CA VAL A 232 9.97 -11.03 -15.27
C VAL A 232 8.97 -12.19 -15.09
N THR A 233 7.76 -11.93 -14.60
CA THR A 233 6.82 -12.98 -14.16
C THR A 233 6.36 -13.89 -15.29
N ARG A 234 6.43 -15.22 -15.14
CA ARG A 234 6.02 -16.15 -16.22
C ARG A 234 4.59 -16.66 -16.09
N SER A 235 4.02 -16.56 -14.89
CA SER A 235 2.73 -17.14 -14.55
C SER A 235 1.68 -16.05 -14.35
N PHE A 236 0.63 -16.08 -15.18
CA PHE A 236 -0.41 -15.07 -15.25
C PHE A 236 -1.74 -15.64 -14.76
N CYS A 237 -2.42 -14.91 -13.88
CA CYS A 237 -3.75 -15.32 -13.41
C CYS A 237 -4.82 -15.12 -14.49
N ARG A 238 -4.52 -14.39 -15.56
CA ARG A 238 -5.45 -14.04 -16.64
C ARG A 238 -5.06 -14.73 -17.96
N PRO A 239 -5.99 -14.89 -18.91
CA PRO A 239 -5.68 -15.35 -20.26
C PRO A 239 -4.72 -14.40 -20.99
N GLN A 240 -3.91 -14.95 -21.89
CA GLN A 240 -2.92 -14.22 -22.71
C GLN A 240 -3.49 -12.97 -23.38
N SER A 241 -4.71 -13.05 -23.92
CA SER A 241 -5.36 -11.92 -24.60
C SER A 241 -5.59 -10.72 -23.67
N GLN A 242 -5.96 -10.95 -22.41
CA GLN A 242 -6.13 -9.89 -21.42
C GLN A 242 -4.79 -9.30 -21.00
N VAL A 243 -3.79 -10.16 -20.77
CA VAL A 243 -2.41 -9.74 -20.43
C VAL A 243 -1.86 -8.80 -21.51
N LEU A 244 -1.96 -9.20 -22.78
CA LEU A 244 -1.51 -8.39 -23.91
C LEU A 244 -2.33 -7.10 -24.07
N SER A 245 -3.64 -7.14 -23.82
CA SER A 245 -4.48 -5.94 -23.87
C SER A 245 -4.03 -4.91 -22.83
N GLU A 246 -3.80 -5.32 -21.58
CA GLU A 246 -3.32 -4.39 -20.55
C GLU A 246 -1.92 -3.87 -20.87
N LEU A 247 -1.01 -4.74 -21.30
CA LEU A 247 0.36 -4.34 -21.67
C LEU A 247 0.37 -3.32 -22.82
N ASN A 248 -0.51 -3.46 -23.81
CA ASN A 248 -0.66 -2.51 -24.90
C ASN A 248 -1.22 -1.14 -24.45
N LEU A 249 -2.06 -1.12 -23.41
CA LEU A 249 -2.49 0.13 -22.77
C LEU A 249 -1.34 0.74 -21.96
N PHE A 250 -0.56 -0.09 -21.27
CA PHE A 250 0.61 0.33 -20.50
C PHE A 250 1.69 0.96 -21.38
N LEU A 251 1.96 0.39 -22.56
CA LEU A 251 2.88 0.96 -23.57
C LEU A 251 2.47 2.35 -24.07
N LYS A 252 1.18 2.72 -23.92
CA LYS A 252 0.65 4.05 -24.28
C LYS A 252 0.59 4.99 -23.07
N ALA A 253 0.93 4.51 -21.88
CA ALA A 253 0.92 5.32 -20.67
C ALA A 253 2.05 6.36 -20.71
N LYS A 254 1.81 7.50 -20.06
CA LYS A 254 2.83 8.53 -19.89
C LYS A 254 3.89 8.05 -18.90
N GLY A 255 5.01 8.77 -18.85
CA GLY A 255 6.03 8.60 -17.81
C GLY A 255 6.94 7.38 -17.98
N LEU A 256 6.87 6.66 -19.10
CA LEU A 256 7.85 5.63 -19.46
C LEU A 256 9.09 6.26 -20.12
N SER A 257 10.27 5.77 -19.75
CA SER A 257 11.53 6.05 -20.44
C SER A 257 11.64 5.23 -21.74
N PRO A 258 12.50 5.65 -22.70
CA PRO A 258 12.73 4.89 -23.93
C PRO A 258 13.16 3.44 -23.68
N LEU A 259 13.98 3.20 -22.66
CA LEU A 259 14.44 1.86 -22.30
C LEU A 259 13.28 1.00 -21.79
N GLU A 260 12.44 1.53 -20.90
CA GLU A 260 11.26 0.81 -20.40
C GLU A 260 10.27 0.50 -21.54
N ILE A 261 10.06 1.44 -22.47
CA ILE A 261 9.23 1.20 -23.66
C ILE A 261 9.79 0.03 -24.48
N GLN A 262 11.11 0.00 -24.72
CA GLN A 262 11.72 -1.09 -25.47
C GLN A 262 11.60 -2.43 -24.75
N SER A 263 11.86 -2.46 -23.44
CA SER A 263 11.70 -3.66 -22.60
C SER A 263 10.27 -4.20 -22.64
N LEU A 264 9.27 -3.31 -22.53
CA LEU A 264 7.85 -3.69 -22.60
C LEU A 264 7.42 -4.17 -23.99
N LYS A 265 8.00 -3.63 -25.07
CA LYS A 265 7.77 -4.14 -26.45
C LYS A 265 8.33 -5.55 -26.62
N ASN A 266 9.59 -5.76 -26.24
CA ASN A 266 10.22 -7.09 -26.28
C ASN A 266 9.40 -8.09 -25.45
N ARG A 267 8.89 -7.62 -24.30
CA ARG A 267 8.02 -8.40 -23.43
C ARG A 267 6.70 -8.76 -24.10
N ALA A 268 6.05 -7.81 -24.78
CA ALA A 268 4.81 -8.07 -25.53
C ALA A 268 5.01 -9.11 -26.63
N GLU A 269 6.12 -9.03 -27.39
CA GLU A 269 6.48 -10.01 -28.41
C GLU A 269 6.70 -11.41 -27.81
N SER A 270 7.43 -11.49 -26.69
CA SER A 270 7.64 -12.75 -25.97
C SER A 270 6.32 -13.34 -25.44
N LEU A 271 5.44 -12.51 -24.88
CA LEU A 271 4.13 -12.94 -24.40
C LEU A 271 3.24 -13.39 -25.55
N GLN A 272 3.27 -12.72 -26.70
CA GLN A 272 2.53 -13.09 -27.91
C GLN A 272 2.98 -14.44 -28.47
N ALA A 273 4.28 -14.73 -28.43
CA ALA A 273 4.82 -16.03 -28.82
C ALA A 273 4.43 -17.17 -27.84
N GLY A 274 4.11 -16.85 -26.59
CA GLY A 274 3.61 -17.79 -25.58
C GLY A 274 4.61 -18.84 -25.10
N LYS A 275 5.86 -18.83 -25.57
CA LYS A 275 6.87 -19.82 -25.21
C LYS A 275 7.30 -19.64 -23.75
N ASN A 276 7.17 -20.69 -22.95
CA ASN A 276 7.51 -20.70 -21.51
C ASN A 276 6.71 -19.69 -20.67
N MET A 277 5.49 -19.36 -21.11
CA MET A 277 4.56 -18.50 -20.38
C MET A 277 3.32 -19.29 -20.00
N GLU A 278 2.76 -19.00 -18.84
CA GLU A 278 1.66 -19.75 -18.27
C GLU A 278 0.50 -18.79 -18.04
N PHE A 279 -0.66 -19.11 -18.59
CA PHE A 279 -1.81 -18.23 -18.53
C PHE A 279 -2.96 -18.94 -17.83
N ASN A 280 -3.87 -18.15 -17.26
CA ASN A 280 -5.07 -18.65 -16.59
C ASN A 280 -4.82 -19.53 -15.35
N CYS A 281 -3.75 -19.25 -14.60
CA CYS A 281 -3.28 -20.12 -13.53
C CYS A 281 -4.23 -20.31 -12.34
N LEU A 282 -5.20 -19.42 -12.12
CA LEU A 282 -6.21 -19.59 -11.07
C LEU A 282 -7.34 -20.55 -11.45
N GLN A 283 -7.61 -20.73 -12.75
CA GLN A 283 -8.65 -21.64 -13.23
C GLN A 283 -8.08 -23.00 -13.59
N GLU A 284 -6.81 -23.03 -14.03
CA GLU A 284 -6.15 -24.21 -14.56
C GLU A 284 -4.84 -24.45 -13.83
N MET A 285 -4.88 -24.57 -12.49
CA MET A 285 -3.68 -24.74 -11.67
C MET A 285 -2.77 -25.87 -12.16
N GLY A 286 -3.33 -26.96 -12.69
CA GLY A 286 -2.57 -28.09 -13.25
C GLY A 286 -1.84 -27.81 -14.56
N LYS A 287 -2.04 -26.64 -15.19
CA LYS A 287 -1.35 -26.22 -16.43
C LYS A 287 -0.27 -25.18 -16.19
N CYS A 288 -0.12 -24.68 -14.96
CA CYS A 288 0.94 -23.75 -14.60
C CYS A 288 2.01 -24.49 -13.80
N ASN A 289 3.23 -24.51 -14.31
CA ASN A 289 4.38 -25.01 -13.57
C ASN A 289 4.81 -23.93 -12.58
N PHE A 290 4.33 -24.09 -11.35
CA PHE A 290 4.66 -23.17 -10.29
C PHE A 290 6.10 -23.30 -9.77
N GLY A 291 6.94 -24.19 -10.31
CA GLY A 291 8.35 -24.32 -9.94
C GLY A 291 8.67 -25.60 -9.18
N ALA A 292 8.33 -26.76 -9.77
CA ALA A 292 9.00 -28.02 -9.43
C ALA A 292 10.39 -28.09 -10.09
#